data_AF-A0A8J2U689-F1
#
_entry.id   AF-A0A8J2U689-F1
#
_cell.length_a   1.000
_cell.length_b   1.000
_cell.length_c   1.000
_cell.angle_alpha   90.00
_cell.angle_beta   90.00
_cell.angle_gamma   90.00
#
_symmetry.space_group_name_H-M   'P 1'
#
loop_
_entity.id
_entity.type
_entity.pdbx_description
1 polymer ?
#
loop_
_entity_poly.entity_id
_entity_poly.type
_entity_poly.pdbx_seq_one_letter_code
_entity_poly.pdbx_strand_id
1 'polypeptide(L)' 'MFYSTDGVHWRKIESSLEVSGMNHNALGGFLSLRIGLCSIGDGTVRFRDFRYKAIE' A
#
# COMPACT_ATOMS: atom_id res chain seq x y z
N MET A 1 9.06 0.81 2.32
CA MET A 1 8.09 1.73 1.67
C MET A 1 8.66 3.15 1.65
N PHE A 2 8.02 4.13 1.01
CA PHE A 2 8.51 5.51 0.95
C PHE A 2 7.39 6.51 1.29
N TYR A 3 7.75 7.68 1.83
CA TYR A 3 6.83 8.80 2.06
C TYR A 3 7.47 10.12 1.63
N SER A 4 6.63 11.14 1.40
CA SER A 4 7.04 12.50 1.05
C SER A 4 6.00 13.51 1.53
N THR A 5 6.46 14.70 1.92
CA THR A 5 5.60 15.84 2.30
C THR A 5 5.49 16.90 1.20
N ASP A 6 6.36 16.86 0.19
CA ASP A 6 6.41 17.81 -0.92
C ASP A 6 6.10 17.17 -2.29
N GLY A 7 6.02 15.84 -2.35
CA GLY A 7 5.80 15.07 -3.58
C GLY A 7 7.02 14.95 -4.49
N VAL A 8 8.16 15.55 -4.12
CA VAL A 8 9.39 15.59 -4.91
C VAL A 8 10.48 14.76 -4.26
N HIS A 9 10.72 14.96 -2.97
CA HIS A 9 11.74 14.23 -2.23
C HIS A 9 11.12 13.09 -1.46
N TRP A 10 11.55 11.87 -1.76
CA TRP A 10 11.01 10.65 -1.16
C TRP A 10 11.99 10.06 -0.15
N ARG A 11 11.51 9.80 1.06
CA ARG A 11 12.29 9.20 2.15
C ARG A 11 11.86 7.75 2.33
N LYS A 12 12.84 6.85 2.34
CA LYS A 12 12.61 5.43 2.65
C LYS A 12 12.28 5.29 4.14
N ILE A 13 11.24 4.56 4.48
CA ILE A 13 11.03 4.13 5.87
C ILE A 13 11.92 2.93 6.19
N GLU A 14 12.18 2.69 7.47
CA GLU A 14 13.03 1.58 7.93
C GLU A 14 12.47 0.21 7.57
N SER A 15 11.14 0.08 7.51
CA SER A 15 10.46 -1.20 7.31
C SER A 15 10.07 -1.51 5.86
N SER A 16 10.05 -2.81 5.57
CA SER A 16 9.40 -3.41 4.40
C SER A 16 8.29 -4.34 4.86
N LEU A 17 7.46 -4.76 3.89
CA LEU A 17 6.48 -5.81 4.08
C LEU A 17 6.97 -7.05 3.31
N GLU A 18 6.97 -8.19 3.99
CA GLU A 18 7.09 -9.50 3.34
C GLU A 18 5.67 -9.90 2.91
N VAL A 19 5.49 -10.22 1.63
CA VAL A 19 4.16 -10.48 1.06
C VAL A 19 4.07 -11.79 0.29
N SER A 20 5.16 -12.56 0.18
CA SER A 20 5.17 -13.81 -0.59
C SER A 20 4.23 -14.86 -0.01
N GLY A 21 4.02 -14.85 1.30
CA GLY A 21 3.04 -15.71 1.99
C GLY A 21 1.58 -15.30 1.76
N MET A 22 1.30 -14.10 1.25
CA MET A 22 -0.06 -13.62 0.97
C MET A 22 -0.55 -14.10 -0.39
N ASN A 23 -0.65 -15.41 -0.54
CA ASN A 23 -1.16 -16.07 -1.73
C ASN A 23 -2.25 -17.09 -1.36
N HIS A 24 -3.05 -17.45 -2.36
CA HIS A 24 -4.19 -18.35 -2.18
C HIS A 24 -3.81 -19.73 -1.59
N ASN A 25 -2.59 -20.21 -1.85
CA ASN A 25 -2.15 -21.53 -1.41
C ASN A 25 -1.79 -21.56 0.08
N ALA A 26 -1.46 -20.41 0.68
CA ALA A 26 -1.04 -20.32 2.07
C ALA A 26 -2.19 -19.89 3.02
N LEU A 27 -3.17 -19.14 2.53
CA LEU A 27 -4.21 -18.51 3.36
C LEU A 27 -5.61 -18.93 2.92
N GLY A 28 -6.01 -20.19 3.14
CA GLY A 28 -7.27 -20.78 2.63
C GLY A 28 -8.47 -19.82 2.59
N GLY A 29 -8.98 -19.55 1.38
CA GLY A 29 -10.08 -18.60 1.11
C GLY A 29 -9.62 -17.17 0.75
N PHE A 30 -8.34 -16.85 0.94
CA PHE A 30 -7.74 -15.60 0.48
C PHE A 30 -7.72 -15.57 -1.05
N LEU A 31 -8.29 -14.51 -1.62
CA LEU A 31 -8.43 -14.40 -3.07
C LEU A 31 -7.19 -13.78 -3.71
N SER A 32 -6.81 -12.57 -3.28
CA SER A 32 -5.65 -11.88 -3.81
C SER A 32 -5.21 -10.71 -2.94
N LEU A 33 -3.91 -10.41 -2.98
CA LEU A 33 -3.36 -9.17 -2.47
C LEU A 33 -3.71 -8.03 -3.44
N ARG A 34 -4.24 -6.93 -2.92
CA ARG A 34 -4.63 -5.76 -3.71
C ARG A 34 -4.11 -4.48 -3.04
N ILE A 35 -3.82 -3.48 -3.87
CA ILE A 35 -3.49 -2.14 -3.39
C ILE A 35 -4.80 -1.41 -3.12
N GLY A 36 -4.89 -0.75 -1.98
CA GLY A 36 -6.05 0.03 -1.59
C GLY A 36 -5.68 1.21 -0.71
N LEU A 37 -6.61 2.14 -0.56
CA LEU A 37 -6.54 3.25 0.37
C LEU A 37 -7.57 3.02 1.47
N CYS A 38 -7.19 3.26 2.72
CA CYS A 38 -8.10 3.17 3.85
C CYS A 38 -7.87 4.33 4.82
N SER A 39 -8.94 4.77 5.46
CA SER A 39 -8.94 5.69 6.60
C SER A 39 -9.87 5.11 7.66
N ILE A 40 -9.49 5.18 8.93
CA ILE A 40 -10.24 4.58 10.04
C ILE A 40 -10.26 5.59 11.20
N GLY A 41 -11.41 5.75 11.85
CA GLY A 41 -11.61 6.69 12.96
C GLY A 41 -12.46 7.91 12.58
N ASP A 42 -12.57 8.86 13.50
CA ASP A 42 -13.34 10.09 13.31
C ASP A 42 -12.57 11.13 12.49
N GLY A 43 -13.29 11.91 11.67
CA GLY A 43 -12.74 12.98 10.85
C GLY A 43 -13.03 12.82 9.35
N THR A 44 -12.42 13.68 8.54
CA THR A 44 -12.59 13.64 7.08
C THR A 44 -11.23 13.60 6.39
N VAL A 45 -11.02 12.56 5.58
CA VAL A 45 -9.80 12.36 4.81
C VAL A 45 -10.13 12.46 3.32
N ARG A 46 -9.30 13.18 2.57
CA ARG A 46 -9.39 13.24 1.11
C ARG A 46 -8.10 12.68 0.50
N PHE A 47 -8.21 11.52 -0.12
CA PHE A 47 -7.17 10.99 -0.99
C PHE A 47 -7.21 11.64 -2.37
N ARG A 48 -6.05 11.89 -2.97
CA ARG A 48 -5.91 12.43 -4.33
C ARG A 48 -4.73 11.77 -5.03
N ASP A 49 -4.75 11.78 -6.36
CA ASP A 49 -3.63 11.34 -7.21
C ASP A 49 -3.16 9.89 -6.96
N PHE A 50 -4.09 8.97 -6.71
CA PHE A 50 -3.75 7.54 -6.61
C PHE A 50 -3.29 7.00 -7.98
N ARG A 51 -2.05 6.50 -8.04
CA ARG A 51 -1.43 5.98 -9.27
C ARG A 51 -0.87 4.58 -9.01
N TYR A 52 -1.26 3.62 -9.84
CA TYR A 52 -0.66 2.30 -9.90
C TYR A 52 0.06 2.15 -11.23
N LYS A 53 1.35 1.83 -11.18
CA LYS A 53 2.18 1.53 -12.35
C LYS A 53 2.75 0.13 -12.16
N ALA A 54 2.39 -0.80 -13.06
CA ALA A 54 3.05 -2.08 -13.14
C ALA A 54 4.53 -1.88 -13.51
N ILE A 55 5.41 -2.67 -12.92
CA ILE A 55 6.81 -2.75 -13.32
C ILE A 55 6.94 -3.79 -14.43
N GLU A 56 7.75 -3.49 -15.44
CA GLU A 56 8.13 -4.44 -16.51
C GLU A 56 9.25 -5.37 -16.03
#